data_AF-R9KJP6-F1
#
_entry.id   AF-R9KJP6-F1
#
_cell.length_a   1.000
_cell.length_b   1.000
_cell.length_c   1.000
_cell.angle_alpha   90.00
_cell.angle_beta   90.00
_cell.angle_gamma   90.00
#
_symmetry.space_group_name_H-M   'P 1'
#
loop_
_entity.id
_entity.type
_entity.pdbx_description
1 polymer ?
#
loop_
_entity_poly.entity_id
_entity_poly.type
_entity_poly.pdbx_seq_one_letter_code
_entity_poly.pdbx_strand_id
1 'polypeptide(L)'
;MPVPKYSKWNITAASLGTEELAHFEMICAIVYQLTRNLTPEEIEKSGFDKYYVDHTLALWPQAAGGIPFNACEFQSKGDVITDLTEDLAAEQKARTTYDNILRLVKDPEVCEPIRFLRAREIVHFQRFGEANRTK
;
A
#
# COMPACT_ATOMS: atom_id res chain seq x y z
N MET A 1 28.73 -14.98 23.13
CA MET A 1 29.34 -14.79 21.81
C MET A 1 29.02 -13.38 21.33
N PRO A 2 29.98 -12.57 20.88
CA PRO A 2 29.65 -11.24 20.35
C PRO A 2 28.84 -11.41 19.06
N VAL A 3 27.66 -10.79 19.01
CA VAL A 3 26.81 -10.76 17.82
C VAL A 3 27.61 -10.02 16.73
N PRO A 4 27.88 -10.63 15.57
CA PRO A 4 28.61 -9.95 14.51
C PRO A 4 27.87 -8.68 14.10
N LYS A 5 28.52 -7.53 14.19
CA LYS A 5 27.98 -6.28 13.63
C LYS A 5 27.96 -6.42 12.11
N TYR A 6 26.75 -6.45 11.55
CA TYR A 6 26.49 -6.53 10.11
C TYR A 6 27.35 -5.51 9.34
N SER A 7 28.20 -5.99 8.43
CA SER A 7 29.19 -5.17 7.71
C SER A 7 28.69 -4.61 6.38
N LYS A 8 27.43 -4.82 6.02
CA LYS A 8 26.81 -4.24 4.82
C LYS A 8 25.35 -3.93 5.10
N TRP A 9 25.05 -2.66 5.39
CA TRP A 9 23.68 -2.16 5.31
C TRP A 9 23.23 -2.30 3.86
N ASN A 10 22.46 -3.34 3.55
CA ASN A 10 21.82 -3.45 2.24
C ASN A 10 20.57 -2.57 2.28
N ILE A 11 20.77 -1.26 2.10
CA ILE A 11 19.75 -0.20 2.16
C ILE A 11 18.57 -0.48 1.21
N THR A 12 18.67 -1.45 0.31
CA THR A 12 17.61 -1.92 -0.59
C THR A 12 16.20 -1.99 0.04
N ALA A 13 16.01 -2.61 1.21
CA ALA A 13 14.69 -2.69 1.85
C ALA A 13 14.29 -1.36 2.54
N ALA A 14 15.24 -0.67 3.16
CA ALA A 14 14.98 0.63 3.82
C ALA A 14 14.66 1.74 2.81
N SER A 15 15.23 1.69 1.60
CA SER A 15 14.88 2.60 0.50
C SER A 15 13.47 2.32 -0.03
N LEU A 16 13.05 1.05 -0.08
CA LEU A 16 11.71 0.67 -0.53
C LEU A 16 10.65 1.05 0.52
N GLY A 17 10.88 0.75 1.80
CA GLY A 17 9.96 1.18 2.87
C GLY A 17 9.79 2.70 2.95
N THR A 18 10.81 3.48 2.58
CA THR A 18 10.69 4.94 2.46
C THR A 18 9.83 5.34 1.27
N GLU A 19 9.96 4.65 0.14
CA GLU A 19 9.10 4.83 -1.04
C GLU A 19 7.63 4.49 -0.72
N GLU A 20 7.39 3.44 0.06
CA GLU A 20 6.02 3.07 0.47
C GLU A 20 5.32 4.12 1.34
N LEU A 21 6.07 4.91 2.11
CA LEU A 21 5.49 6.06 2.82
C LEU A 21 5.01 7.14 1.83
N ALA A 22 5.72 7.33 0.72
CA ALA A 22 5.27 8.24 -0.34
C ALA A 22 4.06 7.66 -1.10
N HIS A 23 4.00 6.34 -1.32
CA HIS A 23 2.82 5.68 -1.88
C HIS A 23 1.60 5.85 -0.99
N PHE A 24 1.78 5.73 0.33
CA PHE A 24 0.71 5.96 1.30
C PHE A 24 0.19 7.41 1.23
N GLU A 25 1.09 8.39 1.11
CA GLU A 25 0.71 9.80 0.88
C GLU A 25 -0.10 9.97 -0.42
N MET A 26 0.31 9.33 -1.52
CA MET A 26 -0.42 9.38 -2.78
C MET A 26 -1.84 8.81 -2.67
N ILE A 27 -2.01 7.65 -2.01
CA ILE A 27 -3.33 7.05 -1.79
C ILE A 27 -4.19 7.97 -0.91
N CYS A 28 -3.62 8.50 0.18
CA CYS A 28 -4.30 9.47 1.04
C CYS A 28 -4.78 10.70 0.26
N ALA A 29 -3.94 11.23 -0.63
CA ALA A 29 -4.29 12.37 -1.46
C ALA A 29 -5.43 12.06 -2.42
N ILE A 30 -5.42 10.90 -3.08
CA ILE A 30 -6.51 10.45 -3.96
C ILE A 30 -7.82 10.37 -3.18
N VAL A 31 -7.83 9.67 -2.04
CA VAL A 31 -9.04 9.52 -1.21
C VAL A 31 -9.54 10.89 -0.76
N TYR A 32 -8.66 11.75 -0.25
CA TYR A 32 -9.04 13.10 0.17
C TYR A 32 -9.62 13.94 -0.98
N GLN A 33 -9.04 13.87 -2.17
CA GLN A 33 -9.55 14.61 -3.33
C GLN A 33 -10.92 14.12 -3.81
N LEU A 34 -11.19 12.82 -3.68
CA LEU A 34 -12.48 12.21 -4.01
C LEU A 34 -13.56 12.51 -2.96
N THR A 35 -13.18 12.70 -1.70
CA THR A 35 -14.15 12.87 -0.60
C THR A 35 -14.32 14.32 -0.15
N ARG A 36 -13.38 15.22 -0.45
CA ARG A 36 -13.48 16.63 -0.04
C ARG A 36 -14.73 17.27 -0.63
N ASN A 37 -15.44 18.03 0.20
CA ASN A 37 -16.64 18.81 -0.17
C ASN A 37 -17.83 17.98 -0.66
N LEU A 38 -17.87 16.67 -0.42
CA LEU A 38 -19.07 15.89 -0.72
C LEU A 38 -20.28 16.44 0.04
N THR A 39 -21.39 16.59 -0.68
CA THR A 39 -22.69 16.93 -0.10
C THR A 39 -23.33 15.71 0.57
N PRO A 40 -24.27 15.89 1.52
CA PRO A 40 -25.02 14.77 2.10
C PRO A 40 -25.70 13.87 1.07
N GLU A 41 -26.23 14.44 -0.02
CA GLU A 41 -26.87 13.69 -1.10
C GLU A 41 -25.87 12.82 -1.88
N GLU A 42 -24.66 13.33 -2.15
CA GLU A 42 -23.60 12.55 -2.80
C GLU A 42 -23.11 11.40 -1.91
N ILE A 43 -22.96 11.65 -0.60
CA ILE A 43 -22.56 10.65 0.41
C ILE A 43 -23.54 9.48 0.43
N GLU A 44 -24.85 9.77 0.46
CA GLU A 44 -25.90 8.75 0.46
C GLU A 44 -25.92 7.97 -0.85
N LYS A 45 -25.87 8.66 -2.01
CA LYS A 45 -25.89 8.02 -3.33
C LYS A 45 -24.66 7.15 -3.60
N SER A 46 -23.50 7.51 -3.07
CA SER A 46 -22.27 6.73 -3.28
C SER A 46 -22.12 5.55 -2.32
N GLY A 47 -22.99 5.41 -1.32
CA GLY A 47 -22.85 4.42 -0.24
C GLY A 47 -21.67 4.70 0.69
N PHE A 48 -21.24 5.97 0.79
CA PHE A 48 -20.18 6.41 1.70
C PHE A 48 -20.72 6.81 3.08
N ASP A 49 -22.04 6.74 3.26
CA ASP A 49 -22.80 7.05 4.46
C ASP A 49 -22.22 6.39 5.73
N LYS A 50 -21.91 5.09 5.67
CA LYS A 50 -21.37 4.35 6.81
C LYS A 50 -20.01 4.89 7.25
N TYR A 51 -19.12 5.12 6.29
CA TYR A 51 -17.81 5.72 6.57
C TYR A 51 -17.96 7.13 7.13
N TYR A 52 -18.89 7.92 6.57
CA TYR A 52 -19.15 9.28 7.00
C TYR A 52 -19.67 9.38 8.44
N VAL A 53 -20.53 8.45 8.86
CA VAL A 53 -21.01 8.41 10.26
C VAL A 53 -19.86 8.24 11.24
N ASP A 54 -18.89 7.38 10.93
CA ASP A 54 -17.77 7.09 11.83
C ASP A 54 -16.64 8.13 11.73
N HIS A 55 -16.37 8.67 10.54
CA HIS A 55 -15.15 9.42 10.23
C HIS A 55 -15.37 10.73 9.48
N THR A 56 -16.62 11.12 9.22
CA THR A 56 -16.97 12.28 8.38
C THR A 56 -16.27 12.17 7.02
N LEU A 57 -15.33 13.07 6.70
CA LEU A 57 -14.51 13.04 5.49
C LEU A 57 -13.01 12.95 5.82
N ALA A 58 -12.67 12.65 7.08
CA ALA A 58 -11.30 12.48 7.51
C ALA A 58 -10.71 11.18 6.94
N LEU A 59 -9.40 11.17 6.74
CA LEU A 59 -8.68 9.96 6.36
C LEU A 59 -8.54 9.04 7.57
N TRP A 60 -9.22 7.89 7.51
CA TRP A 60 -9.08 6.78 8.44
C TRP A 60 -8.66 5.51 7.69
N PRO A 61 -7.45 4.98 7.94
CA PRO A 61 -6.93 3.82 7.22
C PRO A 61 -7.70 2.52 7.55
N GLN A 62 -8.41 2.01 6.54
CA GLN A 62 -9.10 0.73 6.58
C GLN A 62 -9.07 0.06 5.20
N ALA A 63 -9.27 -1.25 5.18
CA ALA A 63 -9.57 -1.95 3.94
C ALA A 63 -10.97 -1.56 3.41
N ALA A 64 -11.22 -1.81 2.13
CA ALA A 64 -12.53 -1.60 1.50
C ALA A 64 -13.66 -2.37 2.21
N GLY A 65 -13.34 -3.48 2.90
CA GLY A 65 -14.27 -4.26 3.71
C GLY A 65 -14.51 -3.74 5.13
N GLY A 66 -13.95 -2.59 5.52
CA GLY A 66 -14.14 -2.01 6.86
C GLY A 66 -13.16 -2.47 7.94
N ILE A 67 -12.14 -3.26 7.60
CA ILE A 67 -11.15 -3.73 8.58
C ILE A 67 -10.14 -2.62 8.87
N PRO A 68 -9.99 -2.16 10.13
CA PRO A 68 -9.01 -1.14 10.49
C PRO A 68 -7.59 -1.61 10.25
N PHE A 69 -6.73 -0.74 9.72
CA PHE A 69 -5.30 -1.00 9.66
C PHE A 69 -4.73 -1.21 11.07
N ASN A 70 -3.93 -2.25 11.25
CA ASN A 70 -3.33 -2.58 12.54
C ASN A 70 -2.01 -3.33 12.34
N ALA A 71 -1.31 -3.61 13.45
CA ALA A 71 0.04 -4.21 13.40
C ALA A 71 0.09 -5.64 12.82
N CYS A 72 -1.05 -6.34 12.70
CA CYS A 72 -1.10 -7.68 12.12
C CYS A 72 -0.78 -7.70 10.62
N GLU A 73 -0.83 -6.55 9.94
CA GLU A 73 -0.46 -6.45 8.52
C GLU A 73 1.06 -6.55 8.30
N PHE A 74 1.89 -6.41 9.35
CA PHE A 74 3.34 -6.50 9.26
C PHE A 74 3.83 -7.93 9.54
N GLN A 75 4.18 -8.69 8.50
CA GLN A 75 4.76 -10.03 8.61
C GLN A 75 6.29 -9.99 8.77
N SER A 76 6.77 -9.37 9.85
CA SER A 76 8.20 -9.29 10.16
C SER A 76 8.61 -10.38 11.15
N LYS A 77 9.55 -11.25 10.76
CA LYS A 77 10.06 -12.36 11.56
C LYS A 77 11.54 -12.22 11.92
N GLY A 78 12.27 -11.32 11.26
CA GLY A 78 13.69 -11.08 11.53
C GLY A 78 14.63 -12.13 10.92
N ASP A 79 14.07 -13.07 10.15
CA ASP A 79 14.82 -13.97 9.29
C ASP A 79 14.76 -13.45 7.85
N VAL A 80 15.92 -13.26 7.23
CA VAL A 80 16.01 -12.54 5.94
C VAL A 80 15.30 -13.27 4.79
N ILE A 81 15.33 -14.60 4.77
CA ILE A 81 14.70 -15.38 3.68
C ILE A 81 13.19 -15.38 3.86
N THR A 82 12.74 -15.56 5.11
CA THR A 82 11.31 -15.49 5.46
C THR A 82 10.74 -14.11 5.13
N ASP A 83 11.39 -13.05 5.59
CA ASP A 83 10.92 -11.67 5.39
C ASP A 83 10.91 -11.29 3.89
N LEU A 84 11.96 -11.63 3.12
CA LEU A 84 11.97 -11.37 1.67
C LEU A 84 10.89 -12.17 0.91
N THR A 85 10.52 -13.34 1.40
CA THR A 85 9.43 -14.14 0.80
C THR A 85 8.07 -13.50 1.08
N GLU A 86 7.86 -12.99 2.29
CA GLU A 86 6.67 -12.22 2.64
C GLU A 86 6.58 -10.92 1.83
N ASP A 87 7.68 -10.20 1.67
CA ASP A 87 7.75 -8.98 0.86
C ASP A 87 7.34 -9.26 -0.60
N LEU A 88 7.89 -10.31 -1.22
CA LEU A 88 7.48 -10.75 -2.56
C LEU A 88 5.98 -11.03 -2.67
N ALA A 89 5.40 -11.67 -1.65
CA ALA A 89 3.97 -11.94 -1.62
C ALA A 89 3.14 -10.66 -1.41
N ALA A 90 3.63 -9.72 -0.61
CA ALA A 90 3.00 -8.42 -0.37
C ALA A 90 2.86 -7.63 -1.67
N GLU A 91 3.95 -7.47 -2.43
CA GLU A 91 3.96 -6.73 -3.71
C GLU A 91 2.97 -7.32 -4.73
N GLN A 92 2.84 -8.65 -4.79
CA GLN A 92 1.89 -9.29 -5.71
C GLN A 92 0.43 -9.08 -5.30
N LYS A 93 0.15 -9.08 -3.99
CA LYS A 93 -1.20 -8.80 -3.47
C LYS A 93 -1.57 -7.34 -3.76
N ALA A 94 -0.69 -6.39 -3.48
CA ALA A 94 -0.90 -4.97 -3.77
C ALA A 94 -1.07 -4.70 -5.28
N ARG A 95 -0.20 -5.27 -6.15
CA ARG A 95 -0.38 -5.24 -7.61
C ARG A 95 -1.77 -5.72 -8.05
N THR A 96 -2.25 -6.82 -7.46
CA THR A 96 -3.57 -7.39 -7.79
C THR A 96 -4.71 -6.46 -7.32
N THR A 97 -4.57 -5.81 -6.17
CA THR A 97 -5.50 -4.79 -5.69
C THR A 97 -5.57 -3.62 -6.66
N TYR A 98 -4.43 -3.10 -7.14
CA TYR A 98 -4.43 -2.03 -8.15
C TYR A 98 -5.03 -2.48 -9.49
N ASP A 99 -4.77 -3.72 -9.93
CA ASP A 99 -5.44 -4.29 -11.11
C ASP A 99 -6.97 -4.30 -10.92
N ASN A 100 -7.47 -4.64 -9.73
CA ASN A 100 -8.90 -4.62 -9.43
C ASN A 100 -9.49 -3.19 -9.47
N ILE A 101 -8.79 -2.22 -8.89
CA ILE A 101 -9.20 -0.81 -8.97
C ILE A 101 -9.31 -0.36 -10.43
N LEU A 102 -8.31 -0.66 -11.26
CA LEU A 102 -8.29 -0.29 -12.69
C LEU A 102 -9.37 -1.01 -13.52
N ARG A 103 -9.88 -2.15 -13.06
CA ARG A 103 -11.05 -2.80 -13.68
C ARG A 103 -12.33 -2.00 -13.41
N LEU A 104 -12.48 -1.43 -12.22
CA LEU A 104 -13.69 -0.73 -11.77
C LEU A 104 -13.70 0.76 -12.11
N VAL A 105 -12.57 1.45 -11.93
CA VAL A 105 -12.44 2.90 -12.11
C VAL A 105 -11.93 3.21 -13.51
N LYS A 106 -12.46 4.28 -14.11
CA LYS A 106 -12.11 4.75 -15.47
C LYS A 106 -11.70 6.21 -15.56
N ASP A 107 -11.88 6.98 -14.49
CA ASP A 107 -11.43 8.37 -14.43
C ASP A 107 -9.90 8.43 -14.54
N PRO A 108 -9.33 9.09 -15.56
CA PRO A 108 -7.88 9.22 -15.72
C PRO A 108 -7.19 9.84 -14.50
N GLU A 109 -7.81 10.79 -13.81
CA GLU A 109 -7.22 11.48 -12.64
C GLU A 109 -6.99 10.51 -11.46
N VAL A 110 -7.76 9.42 -11.40
CA VAL A 110 -7.56 8.34 -10.43
C VAL A 110 -6.72 7.21 -11.04
N CYS A 111 -6.94 6.87 -12.31
CA CYS A 111 -6.30 5.72 -12.94
C CYS A 111 -4.80 5.93 -13.16
N GLU A 112 -4.33 7.14 -13.53
CA GLU A 112 -2.91 7.36 -13.79
C GLU A 112 -2.03 7.18 -12.54
N PRO A 113 -2.35 7.77 -11.37
CA PRO A 113 -1.63 7.47 -10.13
C PRO A 113 -1.65 5.97 -9.78
N ILE A 114 -2.79 5.29 -9.96
CA ILE A 114 -2.89 3.85 -9.66
C ILE A 114 -2.04 3.02 -10.64
N ARG A 115 -1.95 3.40 -11.93
CA ARG A 115 -1.05 2.74 -12.89
C ARG A 115 0.42 2.94 -12.51
N PHE A 116 0.78 4.13 -12.04
CA PHE A 116 2.12 4.39 -11.51
C PHE A 116 2.42 3.46 -10.33
N LEU A 117 1.59 3.45 -9.29
CA LEU A 117 1.78 2.60 -8.10
C LEU A 117 1.89 1.12 -8.50
N ARG A 118 0.97 0.64 -9.33
CA ARG A 118 1.02 -0.72 -9.89
C ARG A 118 2.34 -1.05 -10.60
N ALA A 119 2.92 -0.10 -11.32
CA ALA A 119 4.22 -0.32 -11.96
C ALA A 119 5.37 -0.39 -10.94
N ARG A 120 5.26 0.35 -9.83
CA ARG A 120 6.23 0.28 -8.72
C ARG A 120 6.23 -1.09 -8.06
N GLU A 121 5.06 -1.69 -7.80
CA GLU A 121 4.94 -3.05 -7.26
C GLU A 121 5.70 -4.09 -8.10
N ILE A 122 5.70 -3.95 -9.43
CA ILE A 122 6.45 -4.86 -10.32
C ILE A 122 7.95 -4.67 -10.11
N VAL A 123 8.42 -3.43 -9.97
CA VAL A 123 9.83 -3.12 -9.72
C VAL A 123 10.24 -3.63 -8.34
N HIS A 124 9.43 -3.39 -7.32
CA HIS A 124 9.67 -3.82 -5.94
C HIS A 124 9.73 -5.33 -5.83
N PHE A 125 8.78 -6.06 -6.43
CA PHE A 125 8.82 -7.51 -6.55
C PHE A 125 10.14 -8.01 -7.19
N GLN A 126 10.57 -7.36 -8.28
CA GLN A 126 11.84 -7.72 -8.92
C GLN A 126 13.04 -7.47 -8.00
N ARG A 127 13.06 -6.36 -7.25
CA ARG A 127 14.14 -6.02 -6.31
C ARG A 127 14.22 -6.98 -5.13
N PHE A 128 13.09 -7.33 -4.51
CA PHE A 128 13.05 -8.35 -3.47
C PHE A 128 13.48 -9.71 -4.03
N GLY A 129 13.10 -10.04 -5.26
CA GLY A 129 13.49 -11.28 -5.92
C GLY A 129 14.99 -11.35 -6.23
N GLU A 130 15.59 -10.25 -6.65
CA GLU A 130 17.04 -10.10 -6.79
C GLU A 130 17.76 -10.33 -5.46
N ALA A 131 17.28 -9.69 -4.40
CA ALA A 131 17.85 -9.86 -3.06
C ALA A 131 17.75 -11.34 -2.62
N ASN A 132 16.57 -11.96 -2.75
CA ASN A 132 16.32 -13.33 -2.29
C ASN A 132 17.19 -14.37 -3.01
N ARG A 133 17.50 -14.18 -4.31
CA ARG A 133 18.40 -15.07 -5.05
C ARG A 133 19.87 -15.00 -4.62
N THR A 134 20.25 -14.01 -3.82
CA THR A 134 21.65 -13.76 -3.41
C THR A 134 21.89 -14.02 -1.92
N LYS A 135 20.91 -14.62 -1.23
CA LYS A 135 20.98 -14.98 0.19
C LYS A 135 21.18 -16.47 0.39
#